data_AF-A0A6A4P8W4-F1
#
_entry.id   AF-A0A6A4P8W4-F1
#
_cell.length_a   1.000
_cell.length_b   1.000
_cell.length_c   1.000
_cell.angle_alpha   90.00
_cell.angle_beta   90.00
_cell.angle_gamma   90.00
#
_symmetry.space_group_name_H-M   'P 1'
#
loop_
_entity.id
_entity.type
_entity.pdbx_description
1 polymer ?
#
loop_
_entity_poly.entity_id
_entity_poly.type
_entity_poly.pdbx_seq_one_letter_code
_entity_poly.pdbx_strand_id
1 'polypeptide(L)'
;MLTLTKTTEAQNHFLNLMKTNPSQANQKCATIHYHGAISLFKNAKVHLVRDPITASHDARLAGNGPHYCADAINVEKINDQSIFYINKALLLLSDIASVAARKLVNDMK
;
A
#
# COMPACT_ATOMS: atom_id res chain seq x y z
N MET A 1 -11.44 2.18 6.39
CA MET A 1 -10.35 2.95 5.74
C MET A 1 -10.16 2.37 4.35
N LEU A 2 -10.43 3.16 3.29
CA LEU A 2 -10.39 2.71 1.89
C LEU A 2 -9.04 2.06 1.51
N THR A 3 -7.94 2.63 2.00
CA THR A 3 -6.59 2.14 1.71
C THR A 3 -6.37 0.71 2.16
N LEU A 4 -6.87 0.30 3.33
CA LEU A 4 -6.75 -1.06 3.83
C LEU A 4 -7.45 -2.07 2.91
N THR A 5 -8.66 -1.74 2.45
CA THR A 5 -9.42 -2.58 1.50
C THR A 5 -8.67 -2.72 0.18
N LYS A 6 -8.25 -1.60 -0.42
CA LYS A 6 -7.53 -1.59 -1.71
C LYS A 6 -6.16 -2.28 -1.65
N THR A 7 -5.44 -2.14 -0.54
CA THR A 7 -4.15 -2.81 -0.33
C THR A 7 -4.34 -4.32 -0.16
N THR A 8 -5.42 -4.75 0.47
CA THR A 8 -5.77 -6.17 0.60
C THR A 8 -6.20 -6.78 -0.75
N GLU A 9 -7.00 -6.05 -1.53
CA GLU A 9 -7.36 -6.44 -2.90
C GLU A 9 -6.10 -6.61 -3.77
N ALA A 10 -5.14 -5.68 -3.69
CA ALA A 10 -3.87 -5.79 -4.39
C ALA A 10 -3.05 -7.01 -3.94
N GLN A 11 -2.92 -7.25 -2.62
CA GLN A 11 -2.25 -8.45 -2.14
C GLN A 11 -2.87 -9.73 -2.72
N ASN A 12 -4.20 -9.83 -2.71
CA ASN A 12 -4.92 -10.98 -3.26
C ASN A 12 -4.72 -11.11 -4.78
N HIS A 13 -4.61 -10.00 -5.51
CA HIS A 13 -4.28 -10.00 -6.92
C HIS A 13 -2.90 -10.64 -7.16
N PHE A 14 -1.85 -10.22 -6.44
CA PHE A 14 -0.53 -10.86 -6.57
C PHE A 14 -0.51 -12.32 -6.12
N LEU A 15 -1.23 -12.66 -5.05
CA LEU A 15 -1.39 -14.07 -4.61
C LEU A 15 -2.02 -14.94 -5.69
N ASN A 16 -2.96 -14.40 -6.47
CA ASN A 16 -3.56 -15.11 -7.60
C ASN A 16 -2.64 -15.15 -8.82
N LEU A 17 -1.92 -14.07 -9.11
CA LEU A 17 -0.89 -14.06 -10.16
C LEU A 17 0.18 -15.12 -9.91
N MET A 18 0.59 -15.36 -8.67
CA MET A 18 1.53 -16.44 -8.37
C MET A 18 1.02 -17.84 -8.78
N LYS A 19 -0.30 -18.05 -8.90
CA LYS A 19 -0.88 -19.32 -9.32
C LYS A 19 -0.87 -19.49 -10.83
N THR A 20 -1.03 -18.39 -11.58
CA THR A 20 -1.19 -18.41 -13.05
C THR A 20 0.11 -18.05 -13.78
N ASN A 21 0.90 -17.14 -13.22
CA ASN A 21 2.16 -16.64 -13.76
C ASN A 21 3.17 -16.39 -12.61
N PRO A 22 3.79 -17.47 -12.07
CA PRO A 22 4.71 -17.35 -10.95
C PRO A 22 5.96 -16.57 -11.35
N SER A 23 6.29 -15.57 -10.54
CA SER A 23 7.55 -14.82 -10.66
C SER A 23 8.03 -14.39 -9.27
N GLN A 24 9.33 -14.14 -9.11
CA GLN A 24 9.88 -13.72 -7.83
C GLN A 24 9.37 -12.31 -7.46
N ALA A 25 9.13 -11.43 -8.43
CA ALA A 25 8.52 -10.13 -8.21
C ALA A 25 7.09 -10.26 -7.69
N ASN A 26 6.25 -11.09 -8.33
CA ASN A 26 4.88 -11.35 -7.86
C ASN A 26 4.87 -11.90 -6.43
N GLN A 27 5.81 -12.80 -6.11
CA GLN A 27 5.99 -13.33 -4.77
C GLN A 27 6.34 -12.22 -3.76
N LYS A 28 7.35 -11.40 -4.05
CA LYS A 28 7.75 -10.29 -3.17
C LYS A 28 6.62 -9.27 -2.98
N CYS A 29 5.89 -8.94 -4.04
CA CYS A 29 4.71 -8.08 -3.98
C CYS A 29 3.67 -8.66 -3.01
N ALA A 30 3.31 -9.93 -3.14
CA ALA A 30 2.28 -10.58 -2.33
C ALA A 30 2.67 -10.74 -0.85
N THR A 31 3.88 -11.22 -0.57
CA THR A 31 4.25 -11.72 0.77
C THR A 31 5.02 -10.72 1.62
N ILE A 32 5.70 -9.75 1.00
CA ILE A 32 6.54 -8.78 1.69
C ILE A 32 5.95 -7.38 1.56
N HIS A 33 5.83 -6.88 0.33
CA HIS A 33 5.55 -5.47 0.10
C HIS A 33 4.10 -5.10 0.46
N TYR A 34 3.11 -5.83 -0.06
CA TYR A 34 1.71 -5.56 0.30
C TYR A 34 1.35 -6.03 1.71
N HIS A 35 1.98 -7.08 2.21
CA HIS A 35 1.82 -7.49 3.61
C HIS A 35 2.27 -6.38 4.58
N GLY A 36 3.44 -5.79 4.33
CA GLY A 36 3.95 -4.65 5.12
C GLY A 36 3.04 -3.42 5.05
N ALA A 37 2.57 -3.07 3.84
CA ALA A 37 1.65 -1.96 3.65
C ALA A 37 0.31 -2.17 4.41
N ILE A 38 -0.24 -3.38 4.41
CA ILE A 38 -1.46 -3.72 5.17
C ILE A 38 -1.24 -3.50 6.67
N SER A 39 -0.12 -3.96 7.21
CA SER A 39 0.22 -3.79 8.62
C SER A 39 0.33 -2.32 9.01
N LEU A 40 0.97 -1.50 8.16
CA LEU A 40 1.07 -0.05 8.37
C LEU A 40 -0.30 0.63 8.29
N PHE A 41 -1.17 0.28 7.34
CA PHE A 41 -2.53 0.83 7.30
C PHE A 41 -3.41 0.38 8.47
N LYS A 42 -3.20 -0.83 9.03
CA LYS A 42 -3.85 -1.24 10.26
C LYS A 42 -3.42 -0.35 11.44
N ASN A 43 -2.12 -0.07 11.56
CA ASN A 43 -1.60 0.85 12.59
C ASN A 43 -2.16 2.26 12.39
N ALA A 44 -2.11 2.79 11.16
CA ALA A 44 -2.66 4.11 10.84
C ALA A 44 -4.13 4.23 11.24
N LYS A 45 -4.95 3.18 11.00
CA LYS A 45 -6.36 3.15 11.42
C LYS A 45 -6.53 3.22 12.93
N VAL A 46 -5.68 2.51 13.70
CA VAL A 46 -5.71 2.53 15.18
C VAL A 46 -5.35 3.91 15.71
N HIS A 47 -4.34 4.55 15.11
CA HIS A 47 -3.85 5.85 15.53
C HIS A 47 -4.73 7.03 15.07
N LEU A 48 -5.55 6.87 14.02
CA LEU A 48 -6.24 7.97 13.34
C LEU A 48 -6.98 8.96 14.25
N VAL A 49 -7.60 8.47 15.33
CA VAL A 49 -8.37 9.32 16.27
C VAL A 49 -7.53 9.80 17.45
N ARG A 50 -6.55 9.00 17.89
CA ARG A 50 -5.81 9.22 19.14
C ARG A 50 -4.49 9.96 18.93
N ASP A 51 -3.87 9.71 17.78
CA ASP A 51 -2.59 10.29 17.37
C ASP A 51 -2.56 10.38 15.82
N PRO A 52 -3.21 11.41 15.25
CA PRO A 52 -3.26 11.56 13.81
C PRO A 52 -1.89 11.87 13.17
N ILE A 53 -0.88 12.27 13.95
CA ILE A 53 0.49 12.46 13.47
C ILE A 53 1.11 11.09 13.17
N THR A 54 1.04 10.15 14.11
CA THR A 54 1.51 8.79 13.88
C THR A 54 0.68 8.10 12.80
N ALA A 55 -0.64 8.32 12.75
CA ALA A 55 -1.47 7.82 11.66
C ALA A 55 -1.05 8.34 10.28
N SER A 56 -0.70 9.63 10.19
CA SER A 56 -0.19 10.27 8.97
C SER A 56 1.14 9.67 8.53
N HIS A 57 2.04 9.42 9.48
CA HIS A 57 3.33 8.77 9.24
C HIS A 57 3.15 7.33 8.74
N ASP A 58 2.37 6.51 9.46
CA ASP A 58 2.11 5.11 9.11
C ASP A 58 1.46 4.99 7.72
N ALA A 59 0.49 5.87 7.42
CA ALA A 59 -0.16 5.90 6.12
C ALA A 59 0.81 6.25 4.98
N ARG A 60 1.73 7.21 5.20
CA ARG A 60 2.77 7.56 4.21
C ARG A 60 3.73 6.39 4.01
N LEU A 61 4.18 5.77 5.10
CA LEU A 61 5.13 4.66 5.07
C LEU A 61 4.54 3.43 4.37
N ALA A 62 3.23 3.22 4.46
CA ALA A 62 2.54 2.15 3.74
C ALA A 62 2.69 2.26 2.20
N GLY A 63 2.95 3.46 1.67
CA GLY A 63 3.27 3.70 0.26
C GLY A 63 4.55 3.02 -0.22
N ASN A 64 5.44 2.60 0.69
CA ASN A 64 6.63 1.81 0.33
C ASN A 64 6.27 0.45 -0.26
N GLY A 65 5.15 -0.14 0.13
CA GLY A 65 4.67 -1.41 -0.44
C GLY A 65 4.49 -1.34 -1.96
N PRO A 66 3.57 -0.52 -2.49
CA PRO A 66 3.39 -0.38 -3.94
C PRO A 66 4.65 0.15 -4.65
N HIS A 67 5.47 1.01 -4.01
CA HIS A 67 6.72 1.48 -4.60
C HIS A 67 7.72 0.33 -4.82
N TYR A 68 8.02 -0.44 -3.77
CA TYR A 68 8.97 -1.55 -3.88
C TYR A 68 8.43 -2.71 -4.72
N CYS A 69 7.11 -2.93 -4.74
CA CYS A 69 6.51 -3.85 -5.68
C CYS A 69 6.75 -3.41 -7.13
N ALA A 70 6.54 -2.13 -7.45
CA ALA A 70 6.82 -1.62 -8.79
C ALA A 70 8.28 -1.81 -9.20
N ASP A 71 9.23 -1.58 -8.28
CA ASP A 71 10.65 -1.81 -8.54
C ASP A 71 10.95 -3.28 -8.82
N ALA A 72 10.38 -4.21 -8.03
CA ALA A 72 10.56 -5.65 -8.26
C ALA A 72 10.00 -6.09 -9.63
N ILE A 73 8.82 -5.59 -10.00
CA ILE A 73 8.17 -5.86 -11.29
C ILE A 73 9.03 -5.32 -12.46
N ASN A 74 9.61 -4.12 -12.31
CA ASN A 74 10.48 -3.52 -13.30
C ASN A 74 11.79 -4.30 -13.49
N VAL A 75 12.40 -4.79 -12.40
CA VAL A 75 13.61 -5.62 -12.46
C VAL A 75 13.38 -6.89 -13.28
N GLU A 76 12.20 -7.50 -13.17
CA GLU A 76 11.81 -8.68 -13.97
C GLU A 76 11.25 -8.34 -15.35
N LYS A 77 11.17 -7.06 -15.71
CA LYS A 77 10.62 -6.58 -16.99
C LYS A 77 9.20 -7.07 -17.25
N ILE A 78 8.40 -7.23 -16.21
CA ILE A 78 7.00 -7.64 -16.32
C ILE A 78 6.20 -6.44 -16.80
N ASN A 79 5.70 -6.53 -18.03
CA ASN A 79 4.90 -5.48 -18.65
C ASN A 79 3.40 -5.80 -18.52
N ASP A 80 2.86 -5.60 -17.32
CA ASP A 80 1.43 -5.73 -17.04
C ASP A 80 0.84 -4.38 -16.59
N GLN A 81 -0.03 -3.83 -17.43
CA GLN A 81 -0.64 -2.53 -17.20
C GLN A 81 -1.51 -2.50 -15.92
N SER A 82 -2.13 -3.64 -15.55
CA SER A 82 -2.95 -3.72 -14.34
C SER A 82 -2.10 -3.59 -13.08
N ILE A 83 -0.93 -4.25 -13.04
CA ILE A 83 0.04 -4.14 -11.95
C ILE A 83 0.54 -2.70 -11.80
N PHE A 84 0.88 -2.06 -12.92
CA PHE A 84 1.28 -0.66 -12.93
C PHE A 84 0.21 0.26 -12.31
N TYR A 85 -1.05 0.11 -12.72
CA TYR A 85 -2.15 0.92 -12.18
C TYR A 85 -2.42 0.64 -10.70
N ILE A 86 -2.38 -0.62 -10.27
CA ILE A 86 -2.54 -1.00 -8.86
C ILE A 86 -1.49 -0.32 -7.99
N ASN A 87 -0.21 -0.39 -8.39
CA ASN A 87 0.89 0.23 -7.64
C ASN A 87 0.74 1.77 -7.59
N LYS A 88 0.47 2.42 -8.73
CA LYS A 88 0.30 3.88 -8.79
C LYS A 88 -0.90 4.36 -7.98
N ALA A 89 -2.04 3.69 -8.08
CA ALA A 89 -3.24 4.05 -7.34
C ALA A 89 -3.02 3.94 -5.84
N LEU A 90 -2.36 2.89 -5.37
CA LEU A 90 -2.12 2.68 -3.95
C LEU A 90 -1.06 3.62 -3.36
N LEU A 91 -0.06 4.02 -4.15
CA LEU A 91 0.87 5.08 -3.76
C LEU A 91 0.15 6.45 -3.64
N LEU A 92 -0.75 6.77 -4.57
CA LEU A 92 -1.56 7.98 -4.46
C LEU A 92 -2.48 7.93 -3.22
N LEU A 93 -3.10 6.78 -2.96
CA LEU A 93 -3.97 6.59 -1.82
C LEU A 93 -3.23 6.66 -0.48
N SER A 94 -1.97 6.19 -0.39
CA SER A 94 -1.14 6.39 0.81
C SER A 94 -0.88 7.87 1.09
N ASP A 95 -0.63 8.65 0.03
CA ASP A 95 -0.38 10.08 0.14
C ASP A 95 -1.63 10.84 0.58
N ILE A 96 -2.78 10.53 -0.03
CA ILE A 96 -4.07 11.08 0.37
C ILE A 96 -4.39 10.74 1.82
N ALA A 97 -4.20 9.48 2.23
CA ALA A 97 -4.45 9.06 3.61
C ALA A 97 -3.54 9.77 4.62
N SER A 98 -2.26 9.95 4.27
CA SER A 98 -1.30 10.68 5.11
C SER A 98 -1.71 12.15 5.30
N VAL A 99 -2.09 12.82 4.21
CA VAL A 99 -2.55 14.22 4.24
C VAL A 99 -3.86 14.34 5.00
N ALA A 100 -4.81 13.43 4.78
CA ALA A 100 -6.10 13.43 5.47
C ALA A 100 -5.93 13.24 6.99
N ALA A 101 -5.10 12.28 7.43
CA ALA A 101 -4.81 12.09 8.84
C ALA A 101 -4.17 13.33 9.48
N ARG A 102 -3.23 13.98 8.77
CA ARG A 102 -2.60 15.21 9.26
C ARG A 102 -3.60 16.37 9.40
N LYS A 103 -4.60 16.48 8.53
CA LYS A 103 -5.63 17.53 8.63
C LYS A 103 -6.47 17.42 9.91
N LEU A 104 -6.72 16.21 10.40
CA LEU A 104 -7.44 16.00 11.67
C LEU A 104 -6.73 16.67 12.86
N VAL A 105 -5.39 16.82 12.82
CA VAL A 105 -4.65 17.56 13.85
C VAL A 105 -5.06 19.04 13.90
N ASN A 106 -5.36 19.63 12.74
CA ASN A 106 -5.73 21.04 12.65
C ASN A 106 -7.18 21.29 13.04
N ASP A 107 -8.07 20.30 12.83
CA ASP A 107 -9.50 20.41 13.15
C ASP A 107 -9.81 20.14 14.64
N MET A 108 -8.86 19.56 15.39
CA MET A 108 -8.97 19.32 16.84
C MET A 108 -8.38 20.45 17.70
N LYS A 109 -7.93 21.55 17.08
CA LYS A 109 -7.52 22.78 17.76
C LYS A 109 -8.67 23.77 17.78
#